data_AF-A0A2W4VKB2-F1
#
_entry.id   AF-A0A2W4VKB2-F1
#
_cell.length_a   1.000
_cell.length_b   1.000
_cell.length_c   1.000
_cell.angle_alpha   90.00
_cell.angle_beta   90.00
_cell.angle_gamma   90.00
#
_symmetry.space_group_name_H-M   'P 1'
#
loop_
_entity.id
_entity.type
_entity.pdbx_description
1 polymer ?
#
loop_
_entity_poly.entity_id
_entity_poly.type
_entity_poly.pdbx_seq_one_letter_code
_entity_poly.pdbx_strand_id
1 'polypeptide(L)'
;MGAPNPPATLDDLLQDKRFPTPVPHLRRLWRDPMTNSTDWVLVKPGGLITGIHTRHTGEPLRNAHEPRDATLSGTTAYSQWVFEAEPATAPPNAPAAATPADNNNAIPGGAS
;
A
#
# COMPACT_ATOMS: atom_id res chain seq x y z
N MET A 1 -24.92 -6.60 0.82
CA MET A 1 -24.04 -6.10 -0.26
C MET A 1 -22.62 -6.24 0.26
N GLY A 2 -21.87 -7.25 -0.20
CA GLY A 2 -20.50 -7.48 0.28
C GLY A 2 -19.59 -6.35 -0.20
N ALA A 3 -18.80 -5.76 0.71
CA ALA A 3 -17.82 -4.76 0.33
C ALA A 3 -16.85 -5.37 -0.70
N PRO A 4 -16.45 -4.62 -1.75
CA PRO A 4 -15.56 -5.15 -2.76
C PRO A 4 -14.20 -5.50 -2.12
N ASN A 5 -13.71 -6.69 -2.44
CA ASN A 5 -12.44 -7.19 -1.91
C ASN A 5 -11.29 -6.26 -2.33
N PRO A 6 -10.40 -5.85 -1.41
CA PRO A 6 -9.29 -4.99 -1.77
C PRO A 6 -8.26 -5.71 -2.66
N PRO A 7 -7.56 -4.95 -3.53
CA PRO A 7 -6.48 -5.48 -4.34
C PRO A 7 -5.42 -6.11 -3.46
N ALA A 8 -5.24 -7.42 -3.62
CA ALA A 8 -4.25 -8.20 -2.87
C ALA A 8 -2.92 -8.36 -3.61
N THR A 9 -2.91 -8.11 -4.93
CA THR A 9 -1.75 -8.28 -5.83
C THR A 9 -1.59 -7.07 -6.75
N LEU A 10 -0.42 -6.92 -7.38
CA LEU A 10 -0.21 -5.89 -8.40
C LEU A 10 -1.06 -6.09 -9.65
N ASP A 11 -1.44 -7.34 -9.94
CA ASP A 11 -2.30 -7.66 -11.08
C ASP A 11 -3.72 -7.11 -10.86
N ASP A 12 -4.24 -7.21 -9.63
CA ASP A 12 -5.55 -6.63 -9.27
C ASP A 12 -5.56 -5.10 -9.43
N LEU A 13 -4.41 -4.44 -9.24
CA LEU A 13 -4.27 -3.00 -9.47
C LEU A 13 -4.28 -2.59 -10.96
N LEU A 14 -4.14 -3.53 -11.91
CA LEU A 14 -4.33 -3.23 -13.34
C LEU A 14 -5.80 -2.98 -13.67
N GLN A 15 -6.70 -3.63 -12.93
CA GLN A 15 -8.13 -3.51 -13.11
C GLN A 15 -8.82 -3.56 -11.75
N ASP A 16 -8.73 -2.45 -11.00
CA ASP A 16 -9.34 -2.38 -9.68
C ASP A 16 -10.87 -2.36 -9.81
N LYS A 17 -11.51 -3.43 -9.33
CA LYS A 17 -12.97 -3.66 -9.41
C LYS A 17 -13.74 -3.12 -8.21
N ARG A 18 -13.08 -2.39 -7.30
CA ARG A 18 -13.76 -1.75 -6.16
C ARG A 18 -14.67 -0.60 -6.59
N PHE A 19 -14.44 -0.05 -7.78
CA PHE A 19 -15.20 1.07 -8.33
C PHE A 19 -16.21 0.59 -9.37
N PRO A 20 -17.36 1.28 -9.54
CA PRO A 20 -18.36 0.94 -10.56
C PRO A 20 -17.79 0.89 -11.99
N THR A 21 -16.80 1.75 -12.25
CA THR A 21 -15.97 1.72 -13.45
C THR A 21 -14.58 1.26 -13.05
N PRO A 22 -14.01 0.19 -13.65
CA PRO A 22 -12.68 -0.28 -13.30
C PRO A 22 -11.62 0.82 -13.45
N VAL A 23 -10.82 1.03 -12.40
CA VAL A 23 -9.75 2.04 -12.40
C VAL A 23 -8.39 1.32 -12.52
N PRO A 24 -7.60 1.56 -13.59
CA PRO A 24 -6.24 1.04 -13.67
C PRO A 24 -5.31 1.89 -12.81
N HIS A 25 -4.97 1.41 -11.62
CA HIS A 25 -3.95 2.03 -10.78
C HIS A 25 -2.54 1.81 -11.32
N LEU A 26 -2.32 0.68 -12.01
CA LEU A 26 -1.13 0.42 -12.81
C LEU A 26 -1.49 0.42 -14.30
N ARG A 27 -0.61 1.00 -15.13
CA ARG A 27 -0.74 0.91 -16.61
C ARG A 27 -0.36 -0.47 -17.15
N ARG A 28 0.58 -1.13 -16.47
CA ARG A 28 1.09 -2.47 -16.76
C ARG A 28 1.82 -3.01 -15.54
N LEU A 29 2.03 -4.32 -15.49
CA LEU A 29 2.90 -4.92 -14.50
C LEU A 29 4.36 -4.62 -14.87
N TRP A 30 5.00 -3.74 -14.09
CA TRP A 30 6.40 -3.38 -14.31
C TRP A 30 7.31 -4.48 -13.77
N ARG A 31 8.39 -4.77 -14.51
CA ARG A 31 9.46 -5.63 -13.99
C ARG A 31 10.37 -4.79 -13.11
N ASP A 32 10.79 -5.40 -12.01
CA ASP A 32 11.88 -4.89 -11.19
C ASP A 32 13.17 -4.84 -12.02
N PRO A 33 13.79 -3.66 -12.20
CA PRO A 33 15.02 -3.53 -12.98
C PRO A 33 16.21 -4.26 -12.33
N MET A 34 16.17 -4.53 -11.02
CA MET A 34 17.25 -5.19 -10.30
C MET A 34 17.22 -6.72 -10.50
N THR A 35 16.03 -7.31 -10.57
CA THR A 35 15.84 -8.77 -10.68
C THR A 35 15.31 -9.23 -12.04
N ASN A 36 14.91 -8.29 -12.91
CA ASN A 36 14.21 -8.53 -14.18
C ASN A 36 12.96 -9.40 -14.03
N SER A 37 12.31 -9.35 -12.86
CA SER A 37 11.13 -10.14 -12.51
C SER A 37 9.94 -9.25 -12.20
N THR A 38 8.72 -9.79 -12.27
CA THR A 38 7.49 -9.12 -11.80
C THR A 38 7.20 -9.41 -10.32
N ASP A 39 8.10 -10.10 -9.62
CA ASP A 39 7.99 -10.47 -8.21
C ASP A 39 8.41 -9.32 -7.28
N TRP A 40 7.58 -8.28 -7.21
CA TRP A 40 7.75 -7.19 -6.25
C TRP A 40 7.34 -7.64 -4.85
N VAL A 41 8.06 -7.17 -3.84
CA VAL A 41 7.64 -7.35 -2.45
C VAL A 41 6.61 -6.27 -2.12
N LEU A 42 5.44 -6.71 -1.65
CA LEU A 42 4.31 -5.85 -1.34
C LEU A 42 4.32 -5.45 0.14
N VAL A 43 4.21 -4.15 0.39
CA VAL A 43 4.03 -3.58 1.73
C VAL A 43 2.53 -3.46 1.99
N LYS A 44 2.04 -4.16 3.04
CA LYS A 44 0.60 -4.28 3.33
C LYS A 44 0.21 -4.05 4.80
N PRO A 45 0.47 -2.86 5.39
CA PRO A 45 -0.06 -2.54 6.71
C PRO A 45 -1.60 -2.57 6.67
N GLY A 46 -2.22 -3.40 7.52
CA GLY A 46 -3.68 -3.57 7.54
C GLY A 46 -4.27 -4.30 6.33
N GLY A 47 -3.45 -5.00 5.54
CA GLY A 47 -3.91 -5.86 4.43
C GLY A 47 -4.13 -5.16 3.08
N LEU A 48 -3.95 -3.84 3.01
CA LEU A 48 -4.00 -3.07 1.78
C LEU A 48 -2.59 -2.83 1.23
N ILE A 49 -2.41 -2.89 -0.09
CA ILE A 49 -1.12 -2.53 -0.70
C ILE A 49 -0.90 -1.03 -0.54
N THR A 50 0.08 -0.64 0.27
CA THR A 50 0.48 0.77 0.46
C THR A 50 1.81 1.10 -0.20
N GLY A 51 2.61 0.10 -0.53
CA GLY A 51 3.89 0.31 -1.20
C GLY A 51 4.47 -0.97 -1.74
N ILE A 52 5.60 -0.82 -2.42
CA ILE A 52 6.38 -1.92 -2.98
C ILE A 52 7.88 -1.69 -2.79
N HIS A 53 8.65 -2.77 -2.74
CA HIS A 53 10.10 -2.71 -2.86
C HIS A 53 10.65 -3.91 -3.62
N THR A 54 11.89 -3.80 -4.08
CA THR A 54 12.60 -4.92 -4.72
C THR A 54 13.03 -5.96 -3.68
N ARG A 55 13.18 -7.21 -4.11
CA ARG A 55 13.77 -8.29 -3.30
C ARG A 55 15.31 -8.26 -3.30
N HIS A 56 15.92 -7.46 -4.17
CA HIS A 56 17.37 -7.40 -4.32
C HIS A 56 18.04 -6.76 -3.10
N THR A 57 19.00 -7.44 -2.48
CA THR A 57 19.67 -6.97 -1.23
C THR A 57 21.02 -6.30 -1.47
N GLY A 58 21.39 -6.03 -2.72
CA GLY A 58 22.66 -5.37 -3.04
C GLY A 58 22.72 -3.91 -2.59
N GLU A 59 23.93 -3.36 -2.57
CA GLU A 59 24.21 -2.00 -2.11
C GLU A 59 23.70 -0.94 -3.10
N PRO A 60 22.98 0.10 -2.64
CA PRO A 60 22.48 1.16 -3.50
C PRO A 60 23.60 1.98 -4.15
N LEU A 61 23.52 2.14 -5.47
CA LEU A 61 24.45 2.98 -6.23
C LEU A 61 24.23 4.49 -6.03
N ARG A 62 23.03 4.90 -5.57
CA ARG A 62 22.65 6.30 -5.38
C ARG A 62 22.40 6.56 -3.90
N ASN A 63 22.97 7.66 -3.43
CA ASN A 63 22.89 8.15 -2.06
C ASN A 63 22.19 9.51 -1.93
N ALA A 64 22.02 10.23 -3.05
CA ALA A 64 21.32 11.52 -3.10
C ALA A 64 19.95 11.36 -3.75
N HIS A 65 18.92 11.75 -3.01
CA HIS A 65 17.52 11.64 -3.38
C HIS A 65 16.82 13.00 -3.37
N GLU A 66 15.76 13.13 -4.16
CA GLU A 66 14.88 14.29 -4.11
C GLU A 66 14.17 14.33 -2.74
N PRO A 67 13.67 15.50 -2.28
CA PRO A 67 13.02 15.61 -0.98
C PRO A 67 11.83 14.66 -0.78
N ARG A 68 11.10 14.33 -1.86
CA ARG A 68 10.01 13.35 -1.87
C ARG A 68 10.47 11.94 -1.50
N ASP A 69 11.72 11.61 -1.82
CA ASP A 69 12.30 10.28 -1.67
C ASP A 69 13.36 10.26 -0.55
N ALA A 70 13.30 11.23 0.38
CA ALA A 70 14.28 11.36 1.45
C ALA A 70 14.36 10.11 2.35
N THR A 71 13.27 9.35 2.46
CA THR A 71 13.20 8.09 3.21
C THR A 71 14.12 6.99 2.65
N LEU A 72 14.52 7.10 1.39
CA LEU A 72 15.45 6.16 0.74
C LEU A 72 16.92 6.47 1.05
N SER A 73 17.21 7.65 1.61
CA SER A 73 18.58 8.08 1.90
C SER A 73 19.15 7.34 3.12
N GLY A 74 20.41 6.94 3.03
CA GLY A 74 21.12 6.27 4.14
C GLY A 74 20.78 4.79 4.33
N THR A 75 19.99 4.19 3.44
CA THR A 75 19.78 2.74 3.39
C THR A 75 21.01 2.02 2.83
N THR A 76 21.25 0.80 3.26
CA THR A 76 22.41 -0.01 2.82
C THR A 76 22.05 -1.11 1.82
N ALA A 77 20.75 -1.30 1.53
CA ALA A 77 20.29 -2.28 0.55
C ALA A 77 19.10 -1.77 -0.28
N TYR A 78 19.03 -2.16 -1.56
CA TYR A 78 17.90 -1.86 -2.43
C TYR A 78 16.55 -2.39 -1.90
N SER A 79 16.58 -3.49 -1.14
CA SER A 79 15.38 -4.04 -0.49
C SER A 79 14.78 -3.14 0.58
N GLN A 80 15.50 -2.11 1.03
CA GLN A 80 15.00 -1.10 1.96
C GLN A 80 14.36 0.09 1.25
N TRP A 81 14.48 0.19 -0.09
CA TRP A 81 13.85 1.25 -0.84
C TRP A 81 12.37 0.94 -1.05
N VAL A 82 11.55 1.44 -0.13
CA VAL A 82 10.09 1.30 -0.19
C VAL A 82 9.50 2.49 -0.93
N PHE A 83 8.81 2.19 -2.02
CA PHE A 83 8.02 3.15 -2.77
C PHE A 83 6.58 3.07 -2.31
N GLU A 84 6.17 4.05 -1.50
CA GLU A 84 4.82 4.13 -0.96
C GLU A 84 3.93 5.00 -1.85
N ALA A 85 2.67 4.59 -1.98
CA ALA A 85 1.66 5.44 -2.58
C ALA A 85 1.37 6.59 -1.62
N GLU A 86 1.38 7.82 -2.12
CA GLU A 86 0.91 8.94 -1.31
C GLU A 86 -0.56 8.69 -0.96
N PRO A 87 -0.96 8.92 0.31
CA PRO A 87 -2.36 8.84 0.66
C PRO A 87 -3.11 9.81 -0.25
N ALA A 88 -4.06 9.29 -1.03
CA ALA A 88 -4.90 10.14 -1.85
C ALA A 88 -5.58 11.13 -0.92
N THR A 89 -5.20 12.40 -0.97
CA THR A 89 -5.92 13.47 -0.29
C THR A 89 -7.31 13.47 -0.90
N ALA A 90 -8.26 12.86 -0.20
CA ALA A 90 -9.63 12.78 -0.67
C ALA A 90 -10.12 14.20 -0.96
N PRO A 91 -10.78 14.46 -2.11
CA PRO A 91 -11.46 15.73 -2.28
C PRO A 91 -12.45 15.90 -1.11
N PRO A 92 -12.62 17.11 -0.55
CA PRO A 92 -13.39 17.35 0.69
C PRO A 92 -14.87 16.93 0.64
N ASN A 93 -15.38 16.49 -0.52
CA ASN A 93 -16.76 16.06 -0.73
C ASN A 93 -16.91 14.57 -1.10
N ALA A 94 -15.91 13.71 -0.92
CA ALA A 94 -16.15 12.28 -0.91
C ALA A 94 -16.87 11.90 0.40
N PRO A 95 -18.07 11.28 0.38
CA PRO A 95 -18.71 10.84 1.60
C PRO A 95 -17.78 9.84 2.30
N ALA A 96 -17.34 10.20 3.50
CA ALA A 96 -16.58 9.33 4.37
C ALA A 96 -17.34 8.01 4.49
N ALA A 97 -16.71 6.91 4.07
CA ALA A 97 -17.21 5.58 4.33
C ALA A 97 -17.39 5.47 5.85
N ALA A 98 -18.66 5.47 6.26
CA ALA A 98 -19.08 5.42 7.64
C ALA A 98 -18.44 4.21 8.31
N THR A 99 -17.64 4.45 9.35
CA THR A 99 -17.33 3.49 10.38
C THR A 99 -18.64 3.14 11.09
N PRO A 100 -19.12 1.89 11.09
CA PRO A 100 -20.05 1.45 12.11
C PRO A 100 -19.21 1.22 13.37
N ALA A 101 -19.15 2.23 14.23
CA ALA A 101 -18.77 2.01 15.63
C ALA A 101 -19.96 1.33 16.31
N ASP A 102 -19.96 -0.01 16.34
CA ASP A 102 -20.90 -0.76 17.17
C ASP A 102 -20.38 -0.78 18.61
N ASN A 103 -21.07 -0.01 19.45
CA ASN A 103 -20.90 0.05 20.89
C ASN A 103 -21.66 -1.12 21.52
N ASN A 104 -20.96 -2.11 22.05
CA ASN A 104 -21.27 -2.78 23.32
C ASN A 104 -20.39 -4.01 23.54
N ASN A 105 -19.56 -3.99 24.59
CA ASN A 105 -19.71 -5.03 25.60
C ASN A 105 -19.20 -4.57 26.96
N ALA A 106 -20.12 -4.63 27.92
CA ALA A 106 -19.93 -4.45 29.33
C ALA A 106 -18.94 -5.49 29.91
N ILE A 107 -18.15 -5.08 30.90
CA ILE A 107 -17.54 -5.98 31.87
C ILE A 107 -18.47 -5.95 33.10
N PRO A 108 -19.07 -7.06 33.52
CA PRO A 108 -19.93 -7.07 34.70
C PRO A 108 -19.10 -7.14 35.99
N GLY A 109 -19.35 -6.16 36.88
CA GLY A 109 -19.72 -6.39 38.28
C GLY A 109 -18.68 -6.88 39.29
N GLY A 110 -18.74 -6.30 40.48
CA GLY A 110 -18.51 -7.04 41.72
C GLY A 110 -17.59 -6.36 42.72
N ALA A 111 -18.20 -5.60 43.63
CA ALA A 111 -17.59 -5.11 44.86
C ALA A 111 -17.26 -6.24 45.84
N SER A 112 -16.27 -6.03 46.69
CA SER A 112 -16.28 -6.28 48.14
C SER A 112 -15.18 -5.46 48.80
#